data_AF-A0A7T7ILT7-F1
#
_entry.id   AF-A0A7T7ILT7-F1
#
_cell.length_a   1.000
_cell.length_b   1.000
_cell.length_c   1.000
_cell.angle_alpha   90.00
_cell.angle_beta   90.00
_cell.angle_gamma   90.00
#
_symmetry.space_group_name_H-M   'P 1'
#
loop_
_entity.id
_entity.type
_entity.pdbx_description
1 polymer ?
#
loop_
_entity_poly.entity_id
_entity_poly.type
_entity_poly.pdbx_seq_one_letter_code
_entity_poly.pdbx_strand_id
1 'polypeptide(L)'
;MVDIKKTANRVRAKLKEIEQNIEAEEQLNKSSADLRIRKTQHSTLSRKFVEVMTEYNRTQTDYRERCKGRIQRQLEITGRTTTNDELEEMLEQGNPAVFTQGIIMETQQARQTLADIEARHADIIKLENSIRELHDMFMDMAMLVENQGEMIDRIEYHVEHAVDYVQTATQDTKKALKYQSKARRGELIDRIEYHVSFTVEKVAEGKKELDVAEDYHKGAQKVKENHDPDMFDNSHCYSWRICDEFSSQAPLIYLRENKCNQTMVTIAGGYFANTAYHSCGVPGIRCTYESVPLPT
;
A
#
# COMPACT_ATOMS: atom_id res chain seq x y z
N MET A 1 28.89 -19.60 -26.68
CA MET A 1 28.14 -18.77 -27.66
C MET A 1 26.64 -19.07 -27.65
N VAL A 2 26.22 -20.33 -27.85
CA VAL A 2 24.78 -20.69 -27.95
C VAL A 2 23.98 -20.30 -26.70
N ASP A 3 24.51 -20.52 -25.49
CA ASP A 3 23.77 -20.21 -24.25
C ASP A 3 23.65 -18.72 -23.98
N ILE A 4 24.70 -17.94 -24.31
CA ILE A 4 24.70 -16.48 -24.23
C ILE A 4 23.62 -15.94 -25.18
N LYS A 5 23.57 -16.45 -26.42
CA LYS A 5 22.55 -16.09 -27.40
C LYS A 5 21.13 -16.39 -26.91
N LYS A 6 20.89 -17.60 -26.40
CA LYS A 6 19.56 -17.99 -25.89
C LYS A 6 19.14 -17.09 -24.72
N THR A 7 20.07 -16.81 -23.81
CA THR A 7 19.82 -15.97 -22.64
C THR A 7 19.58 -14.52 -23.04
N ALA A 8 20.39 -13.97 -23.94
CA ALA A 8 20.25 -12.60 -24.45
C ALA A 8 18.90 -12.39 -25.14
N ASN A 9 18.48 -13.33 -26.00
CA ASN A 9 17.15 -13.27 -26.63
C ASN A 9 16.01 -13.36 -25.62
N ARG A 10 16.15 -14.18 -24.56
CA ARG A 10 15.16 -14.25 -23.49
C ARG A 10 15.08 -12.95 -22.70
N VAL A 11 16.22 -12.33 -22.37
CA VAL A 11 16.27 -11.04 -21.68
C VAL A 11 15.65 -9.95 -22.57
N ARG A 12 16.01 -9.89 -23.85
CA ARG A 12 15.42 -8.97 -24.83
C ARG A 12 13.90 -9.11 -24.91
N ALA A 13 13.39 -10.34 -25.03
CA ALA A 13 11.95 -10.58 -25.08
C ALA A 13 11.24 -10.11 -23.80
N LYS A 14 11.85 -10.34 -22.62
CA LYS A 14 11.31 -9.89 -21.35
C LYS A 14 11.34 -8.38 -21.17
N LEU A 15 12.38 -7.70 -21.65
CA LEU A 15 12.45 -6.24 -21.65
C LEU A 15 11.34 -5.64 -22.53
N LYS A 16 11.16 -6.17 -23.75
CA LYS A 16 10.06 -5.75 -24.64
C LYS A 16 8.67 -5.99 -24.05
N GLU A 17 8.47 -7.10 -23.36
CA GLU A 17 7.20 -7.37 -22.65
C GLU A 17 6.94 -6.32 -21.56
N ILE A 18 7.96 -5.93 -20.80
CA ILE A 18 7.83 -4.89 -19.77
C ILE A 18 7.53 -3.53 -20.41
N GLU A 19 8.21 -3.18 -21.51
CA GLU A 19 7.95 -1.96 -22.27
C GLU A 19 6.50 -1.86 -22.75
N GLN A 20 5.99 -2.91 -23.42
CA GLN A 20 4.60 -2.94 -23.90
C GLN A 20 3.58 -2.77 -22.76
N ASN A 21 3.86 -3.38 -21.60
CA ASN A 21 3.02 -3.22 -20.42
C ASN A 21 3.06 -1.78 -19.86
N ILE A 22 4.23 -1.13 -19.88
CA ILE A 22 4.37 0.27 -19.49
C ILE A 22 3.56 1.17 -20.43
N GLU A 23 3.70 1.01 -21.75
CA GLU A 23 2.97 1.79 -22.75
C GLU A 23 1.45 1.63 -22.60
N ALA A 24 0.97 0.40 -22.38
CA ALA A 24 -0.43 0.11 -22.17
C ALA A 24 -0.99 0.78 -20.89
N GLU A 25 -0.22 0.79 -19.80
CA GLU A 25 -0.62 1.46 -18.55
C GLU A 25 -0.57 2.98 -18.63
N GLU A 26 0.37 3.54 -19.41
CA GLU A 26 0.43 4.98 -19.68
C GLU A 26 -0.80 5.46 -20.44
N GLN A 27 -1.26 4.71 -21.46
CA GLN A 27 -2.48 5.05 -22.20
C GLN A 27 -3.73 5.09 -21.32
N LEU A 28 -3.74 4.34 -20.23
CA LEU A 28 -4.83 4.32 -19.25
C LEU A 28 -4.71 5.45 -18.20
N ASN A 29 -3.74 6.37 -18.34
CA ASN A 29 -3.45 7.48 -17.41
C ASN A 29 -3.29 7.05 -15.94
N LYS A 30 -2.90 5.79 -15.70
CA LYS A 30 -2.65 5.27 -14.35
C LYS A 30 -1.22 5.63 -13.92
N SER A 31 -1.00 6.86 -13.48
CA SER A 31 0.26 7.26 -12.83
C SER A 31 0.35 6.66 -11.42
N SER A 32 0.65 5.36 -11.35
CA SER A 32 0.79 4.61 -10.10
C SER A 32 2.26 4.53 -9.66
N ALA A 33 2.49 4.29 -8.37
CA ALA A 33 3.83 3.96 -7.88
C ALA A 33 4.41 2.71 -8.57
N ASP A 34 3.55 1.75 -8.88
CA ASP A 34 3.89 0.50 -9.57
C ASP A 34 4.39 0.74 -11.00
N LEU A 35 3.73 1.64 -11.75
CA LEU A 35 4.16 2.06 -13.08
C LEU A 35 5.54 2.74 -13.05
N ARG A 36 5.79 3.62 -12.07
CA ARG A 36 7.11 4.27 -11.90
C ARG A 36 8.22 3.27 -11.57
N ILE A 37 7.92 2.28 -10.72
CA ILE A 37 8.85 1.19 -10.41
C ILE A 37 9.17 0.39 -11.67
N ARG A 38 8.13 -0.03 -12.43
CA ARG A 38 8.32 -0.77 -13.70
C ARG A 38 9.21 -0.02 -14.68
N LYS A 39 8.96 1.28 -14.90
CA LYS A 39 9.79 2.14 -15.77
C LYS A 39 11.24 2.21 -15.32
N THR A 40 11.48 2.43 -14.03
CA THR A 40 12.84 2.51 -13.46
C THR A 40 13.60 1.19 -13.61
N GLN A 41 12.93 0.08 -13.32
CA GLN A 41 13.51 -1.26 -13.43
C GLN A 41 13.81 -1.60 -14.89
N HIS A 42 12.84 -1.39 -15.79
CA HIS A 42 13.03 -1.56 -17.22
C HIS A 42 14.25 -0.80 -17.73
N SER A 43 14.41 0.45 -17.28
CA SER A 43 15.50 1.29 -17.72
C SER A 43 16.87 0.85 -17.21
N THR A 44 16.94 0.52 -15.92
CA THR A 44 18.17 0.02 -15.29
C THR A 44 18.61 -1.30 -15.91
N LEU A 45 17.66 -2.23 -16.12
CA LEU A 45 17.93 -3.52 -16.74
C LEU A 45 18.33 -3.38 -18.21
N SER A 46 17.71 -2.47 -18.96
CA SER A 46 18.07 -2.19 -20.36
C SER A 46 19.51 -1.68 -20.48
N ARG A 47 19.90 -0.70 -19.65
CA ARG A 47 21.30 -0.21 -19.60
C ARG A 47 22.29 -1.32 -19.27
N LYS A 48 22.00 -2.10 -18.22
CA LYS A 48 22.86 -3.22 -17.81
C LYS A 48 22.97 -4.30 -18.88
N PHE A 49 21.89 -4.57 -19.60
CA PHE A 49 21.90 -5.51 -20.71
C PHE A 49 22.81 -5.01 -21.84
N VAL A 50 22.66 -3.75 -22.26
CA VAL A 50 23.53 -3.15 -23.29
C VAL A 50 25.00 -3.19 -22.85
N GLU A 51 25.31 -2.80 -21.62
CA GLU A 51 26.67 -2.84 -21.05
C GLU A 51 27.30 -4.24 -21.19
N VAL A 52 26.59 -5.29 -20.75
CA VAL A 52 27.08 -6.68 -20.83
C VAL A 52 27.24 -7.15 -22.27
N MET A 53 26.31 -6.79 -23.16
CA MET A 53 26.38 -7.17 -24.57
C MET A 53 27.52 -6.45 -25.30
N THR A 54 27.82 -5.20 -24.94
CA THR A 54 28.97 -4.45 -25.47
C THR A 54 30.28 -5.08 -25.04
N GLU A 55 30.40 -5.49 -23.78
CA GLU A 55 31.58 -6.20 -23.28
C GLU A 55 31.74 -7.58 -23.96
N TYR A 56 30.63 -8.28 -24.20
CA TYR A 56 30.65 -9.53 -24.97
C TYR A 56 31.13 -9.31 -26.41
N ASN A 57 30.65 -8.27 -27.09
CA ASN A 57 31.11 -7.92 -28.45
C ASN A 57 32.60 -7.60 -28.46
N ARG A 58 33.09 -6.79 -27.51
CA ARG A 58 34.51 -6.49 -27.35
C ARG A 58 35.35 -7.76 -27.20
N THR A 59 34.91 -8.68 -26.34
CA THR A 59 35.57 -9.98 -26.14
C THR A 59 35.63 -10.82 -27.43
N GLN A 60 34.56 -10.77 -28.25
CA GLN A 60 34.53 -11.46 -29.54
C GLN A 60 35.51 -10.84 -30.54
N THR A 61 35.56 -9.51 -30.64
CA THR A 61 36.53 -8.80 -31.49
C THR A 61 37.97 -9.11 -31.07
N ASP A 62 38.26 -9.09 -29.77
CA ASP A 62 39.59 -9.43 -29.25
C ASP A 62 39.96 -10.90 -29.52
N TYR A 63 38.99 -11.82 -29.52
CA TYR A 63 39.22 -13.21 -29.88
C TYR A 63 39.41 -13.40 -31.40
N ARG A 64 38.67 -12.67 -32.24
CA ARG A 64 38.88 -12.64 -33.70
C ARG A 64 40.29 -12.20 -34.04
N GLU A 65 40.77 -11.13 -33.42
CA GLU A 65 42.11 -10.59 -33.68
C GLU A 65 43.22 -11.56 -33.24
N ARG A 66 43.02 -12.26 -32.11
CA ARG A 66 43.93 -13.35 -31.70
C ARG A 66 43.93 -14.53 -32.67
N CYS A 67 42.78 -14.89 -33.24
CA CYS A 67 42.70 -15.93 -34.28
C CYS A 67 43.43 -15.47 -35.56
N LYS A 68 43.22 -14.23 -36.00
CA LYS A 68 43.93 -13.62 -37.13
C LYS A 68 45.44 -13.67 -36.94
N GLY A 69 45.95 -13.18 -35.80
CA GLY A 69 47.38 -13.22 -35.51
C GLY A 69 47.97 -14.64 -35.43
N ARG A 70 47.18 -15.62 -35.00
CA ARG A 70 47.59 -17.04 -35.06
C ARG A 70 47.70 -17.55 -36.49
N ILE A 71 46.75 -17.21 -37.37
CA ILE A 71 46.81 -17.59 -38.80
C ILE A 71 48.03 -16.95 -39.45
N GLN A 72 48.28 -15.65 -39.21
CA GLN A 72 49.45 -14.96 -39.73
C GLN A 72 50.75 -15.66 -39.36
N ARG A 73 50.94 -15.96 -38.07
CA ARG A 73 52.13 -16.67 -37.59
C ARG A 73 52.28 -18.06 -38.20
N GLN A 74 51.18 -18.76 -38.44
CA GLN A 74 51.20 -20.07 -39.08
C GLN A 74 51.58 -19.99 -40.57
N LEU A 75 51.13 -18.95 -41.28
CA LEU A 75 51.54 -18.69 -42.66
C LEU A 75 53.04 -18.39 -42.75
N GLU A 76 53.57 -17.58 -41.82
CA GLU A 76 55.01 -17.29 -41.73
C GLU A 76 55.86 -18.56 -41.53
N ILE A 77 55.40 -19.51 -40.69
CA ILE A 77 56.08 -20.80 -40.49
C ILE A 77 56.16 -21.61 -41.79
N THR A 78 55.13 -21.52 -42.64
CA THR A 78 55.12 -22.17 -43.95
C THR A 78 55.92 -21.43 -45.03
N GLY A 79 56.54 -20.30 -44.69
CA GLY A 79 57.35 -19.50 -45.59
C GLY A 79 56.56 -18.48 -46.42
N ARG A 80 55.26 -18.29 -46.14
CA ARG A 80 54.42 -17.27 -46.78
C ARG A 80 54.33 -16.06 -45.86
N THR A 81 55.01 -14.99 -46.23
CA THR A 81 54.86 -13.69 -45.57
C THR A 81 53.60 -13.02 -46.13
N THR A 82 52.70 -12.64 -45.22
CA THR A 82 51.41 -12.03 -45.57
C THR A 82 51.24 -10.76 -44.74
N THR A 83 50.89 -9.66 -45.40
CA THR A 83 50.56 -8.41 -44.70
C THR A 83 49.20 -8.52 -44.00
N ASN A 84 48.93 -7.61 -43.05
CA ASN A 84 47.64 -7.60 -42.35
C ASN A 84 46.44 -7.38 -43.27
N ASP A 85 46.62 -6.61 -44.35
CA ASP A 85 45.56 -6.28 -45.30
C ASP A 85 45.29 -7.45 -46.24
N GLU A 86 46.35 -8.07 -46.79
CA GLU A 86 46.23 -9.30 -47.59
C GLU A 86 45.59 -10.44 -46.77
N LEU A 87 45.95 -10.56 -45.49
CA LEU A 87 45.35 -11.58 -44.62
C LEU A 87 43.86 -11.31 -44.37
N GLU A 88 43.46 -10.04 -44.24
CA GLU A 88 42.05 -9.67 -44.11
C GLU A 88 41.27 -10.03 -45.39
N GLU A 89 41.81 -9.70 -46.56
CA GLU A 89 41.21 -10.04 -47.84
C GLU A 89 41.06 -11.56 -48.01
N MET A 90 42.06 -12.35 -47.58
CA MET A 90 41.99 -13.82 -47.57
C MET A 90 40.89 -14.34 -46.65
N LEU A 91 40.63 -13.69 -45.51
CA LEU A 91 39.54 -14.04 -44.59
C LEU A 91 38.16 -13.67 -45.17
N GLU A 92 38.05 -12.51 -45.82
CA GLU A 92 36.80 -12.02 -46.42
C GLU A 92 36.32 -12.87 -47.60
N GLN A 93 37.25 -13.45 -48.36
CA GLN A 93 36.93 -14.35 -49.48
C GLN A 93 36.19 -15.63 -49.03
N GLY A 94 36.28 -16.01 -47.75
CA GLY A 94 35.54 -17.14 -47.17
C GLY A 94 35.92 -18.51 -47.75
N ASN A 95 36.98 -18.59 -48.56
CA ASN A 95 37.43 -19.82 -49.21
C ASN A 95 38.64 -20.40 -48.44
N PRO A 96 38.49 -21.54 -47.73
CA PRO A 96 39.60 -22.17 -47.00
C PRO A 96 40.79 -22.55 -47.89
N ALA A 97 40.55 -22.80 -49.19
CA ALA A 97 41.60 -23.14 -50.14
C ALA A 97 42.57 -21.97 -50.42
N VAL A 98 42.21 -20.73 -50.08
CA VAL A 98 43.10 -19.58 -50.26
C VAL A 98 44.35 -19.68 -49.37
N PHE A 99 44.22 -20.37 -48.22
CA PHE A 99 45.32 -20.65 -47.31
C PHE A 99 46.20 -21.81 -47.78
N THR A 100 45.69 -22.70 -48.63
CA THR A 100 46.42 -23.87 -49.12
C THR A 100 47.20 -23.59 -50.40
N GLN A 101 46.84 -22.52 -51.13
CA GLN A 101 47.59 -22.03 -52.29
C GLN A 101 49.02 -21.60 -51.89
N GLY A 102 50.02 -22.32 -52.43
CA GLY A 102 51.44 -22.02 -52.24
C GLY A 102 52.13 -22.74 -51.09
N ILE A 103 51.42 -23.55 -50.28
CA ILE A 103 52.03 -24.36 -49.22
C ILE A 103 52.36 -25.75 -49.77
N ILE A 104 53.63 -26.13 -49.75
CA ILE A 104 54.09 -27.47 -50.13
C ILE A 104 53.71 -28.46 -49.01
N MET A 105 52.69 -29.29 -49.23
CA MET A 105 52.15 -30.25 -48.25
C MET A 105 52.98 -31.54 -48.06
N GLU A 106 54.27 -31.51 -48.43
CA GLU A 106 55.16 -32.67 -48.40
C GLU A 106 55.60 -33.06 -46.98
N THR A 107 55.59 -32.10 -46.05
CA THR A 107 55.98 -32.35 -44.65
C THR A 107 54.76 -32.54 -43.74
N GLN A 108 54.89 -33.40 -42.73
CA GLN A 108 53.85 -33.56 -41.70
C GLN A 108 53.59 -32.26 -40.93
N GLN A 109 54.62 -31.44 -40.77
CA GLN A 109 54.53 -30.12 -40.14
C GLN A 109 53.63 -29.16 -40.95
N ALA A 110 53.80 -29.09 -42.27
CA ALA A 110 52.95 -28.25 -43.13
C ALA A 110 51.47 -28.66 -43.06
N ARG A 111 51.18 -29.97 -42.99
CA ARG A 111 49.81 -30.48 -42.83
C ARG A 111 49.18 -30.08 -41.50
N GLN A 112 49.96 -30.15 -40.41
CA GLN A 112 49.47 -29.73 -39.09
C GLN A 112 49.19 -28.23 -39.04
N THR A 113 50.10 -27.42 -39.59
CA THR A 113 49.93 -25.96 -39.68
C THR A 113 48.68 -25.59 -40.46
N LEU A 114 48.41 -26.27 -41.58
CA LEU A 114 47.23 -26.04 -42.41
C LEU A 114 45.94 -26.42 -41.66
N ALA A 115 45.92 -27.55 -40.97
CA ALA A 115 44.77 -27.94 -40.13
C ALA A 115 44.51 -26.92 -39.00
N ASP A 116 45.57 -26.37 -38.39
CA ASP A 116 45.45 -25.31 -37.39
C ASP A 116 44.87 -24.01 -37.99
N ILE A 117 45.29 -23.62 -39.19
CA ILE A 117 44.75 -22.45 -39.91
C ILE A 117 43.27 -22.65 -40.21
N GLU A 118 42.88 -23.80 -40.76
CA GLU A 118 41.48 -24.12 -41.07
C GLU A 118 40.60 -24.08 -39.80
N ALA A 119 41.09 -24.64 -38.69
CA ALA A 119 40.38 -24.60 -37.42
C ALA A 119 40.18 -23.17 -36.91
N ARG A 120 41.19 -22.29 -37.03
CA ARG A 120 41.06 -20.88 -36.63
C ARG A 120 40.16 -20.09 -37.56
N HIS A 121 40.21 -20.35 -38.86
CA HIS A 121 39.32 -19.74 -39.84
C HIS A 121 37.85 -20.12 -39.56
N ALA A 122 37.58 -21.39 -39.24
CA ALA A 122 36.24 -21.83 -38.82
C ALA A 122 35.75 -21.14 -37.54
N ASP A 123 36.65 -20.87 -36.59
CA ASP A 123 36.34 -20.07 -35.40
C ASP A 123 35.99 -18.61 -35.75
N ILE A 124 36.74 -17.99 -36.67
CA ILE A 124 36.47 -16.62 -37.16
C ILE A 124 35.07 -16.54 -37.79
N ILE A 125 34.73 -17.47 -38.69
CA ILE A 125 33.40 -17.52 -39.33
C ILE A 125 32.27 -17.62 -38.28
N LYS A 126 32.46 -18.45 -37.24
CA LYS A 126 31.48 -18.58 -36.14
C LYS A 126 31.34 -17.28 -35.35
N LEU A 127 32.45 -16.57 -35.11
CA LEU A 127 32.44 -15.28 -34.42
C LEU A 127 31.71 -14.23 -35.25
N GLU A 128 32.02 -14.11 -36.54
CA GLU A 128 31.39 -13.12 -37.43
C GLU A 128 29.88 -13.31 -37.53
N ASN A 129 29.42 -14.57 -37.62
CA ASN A 129 28.00 -14.89 -37.54
C ASN A 129 27.40 -14.47 -36.19
N SER A 130 28.11 -14.73 -35.08
CA SER A 130 27.65 -14.27 -33.76
C SER A 130 27.61 -12.75 -33.65
N ILE A 131 28.59 -12.02 -34.17
CA ILE A 131 28.67 -10.55 -34.13
C ILE A 131 27.55 -9.93 -34.98
N ARG A 132 27.28 -10.50 -36.17
CA ARG A 132 26.18 -10.05 -37.03
C ARG A 132 24.82 -10.18 -36.33
N GLU A 133 24.61 -11.26 -35.59
CA GLU A 133 23.40 -11.42 -34.77
C GLU A 133 23.35 -10.47 -33.57
N LEU A 134 24.50 -10.14 -32.96
CA LEU A 134 24.56 -9.10 -31.91
C LEU A 134 24.17 -7.74 -32.45
N HIS A 135 24.61 -7.41 -33.67
CA HIS A 135 24.31 -6.14 -34.32
C HIS A 135 22.79 -5.94 -34.45
N ASP A 136 22.04 -6.96 -34.87
CA ASP A 136 20.57 -6.90 -34.93
C ASP A 136 19.93 -6.63 -33.55
N MET A 137 20.51 -7.20 -32.48
CA MET A 137 20.05 -6.91 -31.11
C MET A 137 20.44 -5.49 -30.65
N PHE A 138 21.59 -4.96 -31.04
CA PHE A 138 22.01 -3.61 -30.70
C PHE A 138 21.15 -2.54 -31.36
N MET A 139 20.76 -2.73 -32.62
CA MET A 139 19.88 -1.78 -33.32
C MET A 139 18.52 -1.66 -32.63
N ASP A 140 17.97 -2.78 -32.18
CA ASP A 140 16.72 -2.85 -31.42
C ASP A 140 16.86 -2.16 -30.05
N MET A 141 17.97 -2.40 -29.34
CA MET A 141 18.22 -1.84 -28.00
C MET A 141 18.63 -0.36 -28.02
N ALA A 142 19.25 0.13 -29.11
CA ALA A 142 19.65 1.52 -29.23
C ALA A 142 18.42 2.45 -29.21
N MET A 143 17.37 2.08 -29.95
CA MET A 143 16.08 2.80 -29.91
C MET A 143 15.43 2.75 -28.52
N LEU A 144 15.54 1.61 -27.82
CA LEU A 144 15.01 1.47 -26.46
C LEU A 144 15.70 2.41 -25.48
N VAL A 145 17.03 2.53 -25.54
CA VAL A 145 17.80 3.33 -24.58
C VAL A 145 17.68 4.84 -24.86
N GLU A 146 17.60 5.25 -26.12
CA GLU A 146 17.50 6.67 -26.52
C GLU A 146 16.20 7.32 -26.05
N ASN A 147 15.07 6.61 -26.15
CA ASN A 147 13.76 7.10 -25.69
C ASN A 147 13.61 7.17 -24.16
N GLN A 148 14.55 6.62 -23.38
CA GLN A 148 14.43 6.52 -21.92
C GLN A 148 15.06 7.69 -21.14
N GLY A 149 15.88 8.52 -21.77
CA GLY A 149 16.57 9.64 -21.12
C GLY A 149 15.61 10.63 -20.45
N GLU A 150 14.52 11.02 -21.13
CA GLU A 150 13.52 11.94 -20.56
C GLU A 150 12.66 11.32 -19.44
N MET A 151 12.48 9.99 -19.43
CA MET A 151 11.54 9.35 -18.50
C MET A 151 12.14 9.15 -17.10
N ILE A 152 13.45 8.94 -16.99
CA ILE A 152 14.15 8.75 -15.72
C ILE A 152 14.14 10.04 -14.90
N ASP A 153 14.42 11.17 -15.53
CA ASP A 153 14.37 12.49 -14.88
C ASP A 153 13.00 12.77 -14.28
N ARG A 154 11.92 12.37 -14.97
CA ARG A 154 10.55 12.49 -14.44
C ARG A 154 10.31 11.58 -13.23
N ILE A 155 10.99 10.44 -13.12
CA ILE A 155 10.80 9.53 -11.99
C ILE A 155 11.57 10.01 -10.77
N GLU A 156 12.81 10.48 -10.93
CA GLU A 156 13.57 11.10 -9.84
C GLU A 156 12.77 12.27 -9.26
N TYR A 157 12.25 13.13 -10.14
CA TYR A 157 11.30 14.19 -9.81
C TYR A 157 10.08 13.65 -9.05
N HIS A 158 9.37 12.64 -9.57
CA HIS A 158 8.17 12.13 -8.90
C HIS A 158 8.44 11.38 -7.58
N VAL A 159 9.60 10.75 -7.41
CA VAL A 159 10.01 10.09 -6.16
C VAL A 159 10.34 11.14 -5.11
N GLU A 160 11.06 12.21 -5.48
CA GLU A 160 11.30 13.37 -4.63
C GLU A 160 9.97 13.97 -4.14
N HIS A 161 9.03 14.21 -5.05
CA HIS A 161 7.72 14.78 -4.71
C HIS A 161 6.82 13.81 -3.92
N ALA A 162 7.01 12.49 -4.05
CA ALA A 162 6.26 11.52 -3.24
C ALA A 162 6.61 11.63 -1.76
N VAL A 163 7.87 11.96 -1.42
CA VAL A 163 8.28 12.25 -0.04
C VAL A 163 7.53 13.48 0.48
N ASP A 164 7.43 14.54 -0.33
CA ASP A 164 6.72 15.76 0.04
C ASP A 164 5.22 15.53 0.26
N TYR A 165 4.58 14.71 -0.58
CA TYR A 165 3.17 14.35 -0.41
C TYR A 165 2.94 13.55 0.87
N VAL A 166 3.80 12.58 1.19
CA VAL A 166 3.69 11.78 2.43
C VAL A 166 3.92 12.66 3.65
N GLN A 167 4.88 13.59 3.59
CA GLN A 167 5.15 14.53 4.66
C GLN A 167 3.96 15.46 4.90
N THR A 168 3.35 15.97 3.82
CA THR A 168 2.14 16.82 3.90
C THR A 168 0.95 16.04 4.45
N ALA A 169 0.69 14.83 3.96
CA ALA A 169 -0.37 13.95 4.47
C ALA A 169 -0.17 13.61 5.96
N THR A 170 1.06 13.43 6.40
CA THR A 170 1.40 13.20 7.83
C THR A 170 1.10 14.44 8.67
N GLN A 171 1.32 15.64 8.14
CA GLN A 171 0.96 16.88 8.83
C GLN A 171 -0.55 17.08 8.89
N ASP A 172 -1.26 16.78 7.81
CA ASP A 172 -2.71 16.95 7.74
C ASP A 172 -3.46 15.93 8.62
N THR A 173 -2.98 14.69 8.70
CA THR A 173 -3.50 13.71 9.67
C THR A 173 -3.28 14.16 11.12
N LYS A 174 -2.13 14.77 11.44
CA LYS A 174 -1.90 15.40 12.76
C LYS A 174 -2.87 16.55 13.04
N LYS A 175 -3.16 17.41 12.04
CA LYS A 175 -4.15 18.49 12.18
C LYS A 175 -5.56 17.91 12.37
N ALA A 176 -5.94 16.89 11.59
CA ALA A 176 -7.22 16.21 11.71
C ALA A 176 -7.44 15.63 13.11
N LEU A 177 -6.42 14.99 13.70
CA LEU A 177 -6.48 14.50 15.09
C LEU A 177 -6.69 15.65 16.10
N LYS A 178 -6.02 16.79 15.90
CA LYS A 178 -6.24 17.97 16.75
C LYS A 178 -7.66 18.49 16.63
N TYR A 179 -8.19 18.62 15.42
CA TYR A 179 -9.59 19.05 15.22
C TYR A 179 -10.58 18.06 15.82
N GLN A 180 -10.37 16.76 15.64
CA GLN A 180 -11.18 15.72 16.26
C GLN A 180 -11.18 15.82 17.79
N SER A 181 -10.01 16.06 18.40
CA SER A 181 -9.91 16.23 19.86
C SER A 181 -10.63 17.48 20.38
N LYS A 182 -10.59 18.58 19.61
CA LYS A 182 -11.29 19.82 19.95
C LYS A 182 -12.79 19.68 19.81
N ALA A 183 -13.27 19.03 18.75
CA ALA A 183 -14.68 18.76 18.54
C ALA A 183 -15.27 17.93 19.69
N ARG A 184 -14.61 16.83 20.09
CA ARG A 184 -15.03 16.02 21.26
C ARG A 184 -15.08 16.82 22.57
N ARG A 185 -14.16 17.78 22.75
CA ARG A 185 -14.17 18.66 23.93
C ARG A 185 -15.35 19.63 23.89
N GLY A 186 -15.68 20.19 22.73
CA GLY A 186 -16.87 21.03 22.54
C GLY A 186 -18.16 20.28 22.89
N GLU A 187 -18.35 19.09 22.30
CA GLU A 187 -19.51 18.23 22.59
C GLU A 187 -19.65 17.91 24.10
N LEU A 188 -18.53 17.71 24.80
CA LEU A 188 -18.55 17.49 26.24
C LEU A 188 -18.96 18.74 27.04
N ILE A 189 -18.48 19.92 26.63
CA ILE A 189 -18.82 21.19 27.27
C ILE A 189 -20.30 21.49 27.06
N ASP A 190 -20.80 21.39 25.82
CA ASP A 190 -22.21 21.62 25.49
C ASP A 190 -23.13 20.70 26.31
N ARG A 191 -22.72 19.43 26.49
CA ARG A 191 -23.44 18.46 27.33
C ARG A 191 -23.42 18.83 28.80
N ILE A 192 -22.29 19.31 29.34
CA ILE A 192 -22.20 19.75 30.74
C ILE A 192 -23.08 20.99 30.96
N GLU A 193 -23.01 21.98 30.06
CA GLU A 193 -23.82 23.20 30.15
C GLU A 193 -25.32 22.90 30.12
N TYR A 194 -25.73 21.95 29.27
CA TYR A 194 -27.11 21.45 29.24
C TYR A 194 -27.53 20.85 30.60
N HIS A 195 -26.72 19.94 31.17
CA HIS A 195 -27.04 19.32 32.46
C HIS A 195 -27.03 20.31 33.63
N VAL A 196 -26.11 21.27 33.65
CA VAL A 196 -26.08 22.34 34.67
C VAL A 196 -27.35 23.18 34.57
N SER A 197 -27.74 23.62 33.38
CA SER A 197 -28.96 24.43 33.19
C SER A 197 -30.22 23.66 33.63
N PHE A 198 -30.33 22.39 33.23
CA PHE A 198 -31.43 21.52 33.62
C PHE A 198 -31.52 21.30 35.14
N THR A 199 -30.38 21.07 35.80
CA THR A 199 -30.37 20.89 37.26
C THR A 199 -30.73 22.17 38.01
N VAL A 200 -30.31 23.34 37.53
CA VAL A 200 -30.70 24.64 38.11
C VAL A 200 -32.22 24.83 38.03
N GLU A 201 -32.83 24.50 36.88
CA GLU A 201 -34.28 24.56 36.70
C GLU A 201 -35.01 23.62 37.67
N LYS A 202 -34.56 22.37 37.78
CA LYS A 202 -35.15 21.38 38.70
C LYS A 202 -35.02 21.77 40.17
N VAL A 203 -33.89 22.38 40.56
CA VAL A 203 -33.71 22.91 41.93
C VAL A 203 -34.64 24.09 42.18
N ALA A 204 -34.87 24.95 41.19
CA ALA A 204 -35.82 26.07 41.32
C ALA A 204 -37.27 25.59 41.45
N GLU A 205 -37.66 24.55 40.70
CA GLU A 205 -38.96 23.88 40.88
C GLU A 205 -39.10 23.29 42.29
N GLY A 206 -38.11 22.52 42.75
CA GLY A 206 -38.13 21.93 44.09
C GLY A 206 -38.19 22.95 45.22
N LYS A 207 -37.57 24.13 45.07
CA LYS A 207 -37.69 25.23 46.03
C LYS A 207 -39.12 25.75 46.15
N LYS A 208 -39.83 25.91 45.02
CA LYS A 208 -41.24 26.33 45.04
C LYS A 208 -42.12 25.31 45.77
N GLU A 209 -41.87 24.02 45.55
CA GLU A 209 -42.59 22.95 46.25
C GLU A 209 -42.29 22.97 47.76
N LEU A 210 -41.04 23.26 48.15
CA LEU A 210 -40.64 23.40 49.55
C LEU A 210 -41.33 24.60 50.23
N ASP A 211 -41.36 25.76 49.58
CA ASP A 211 -42.01 26.97 50.11
C ASP A 211 -43.52 26.69 50.36
N VAL A 212 -44.17 26.01 49.42
CA VAL A 212 -45.56 25.58 49.56
C VAL A 212 -45.73 24.64 50.76
N ALA A 213 -44.83 23.67 50.93
CA ALA A 213 -44.87 22.74 52.06
C ALA A 213 -44.66 23.47 53.42
N GLU A 214 -43.78 24.46 53.48
CA GLU A 214 -43.58 25.29 54.67
C GLU A 214 -44.85 26.08 55.05
N ASP A 215 -45.55 26.62 54.05
CA ASP A 215 -46.80 27.36 54.29
C ASP A 215 -47.90 26.44 54.83
N TYR A 216 -48.02 25.21 54.32
CA TYR A 216 -48.90 24.19 54.88
C TYR A 216 -48.52 23.85 56.34
N HIS A 217 -47.23 23.72 56.65
CA HIS A 217 -46.75 23.43 58.00
C HIS A 217 -47.05 24.56 58.99
N LYS A 218 -46.80 25.83 58.62
CA LYS A 218 -47.16 27.01 59.42
C LYS A 218 -48.66 27.09 59.67
N GLY A 219 -49.47 26.76 58.66
CA GLY A 219 -50.93 26.64 58.79
C GLY A 219 -51.34 25.61 59.84
N ALA A 220 -50.74 24.41 59.80
CA ALA A 220 -51.01 23.34 60.76
C ALA A 220 -50.59 23.69 62.21
N GLN A 221 -49.49 24.43 62.40
CA GLN A 221 -49.04 24.88 63.73
C GLN A 221 -50.03 25.89 64.36
N LYS A 222 -50.56 26.84 63.59
CA LYS A 222 -51.59 27.78 64.07
C LYS A 222 -52.88 27.09 64.51
N VAL A 223 -53.24 25.97 63.87
CA VAL A 223 -54.41 25.17 64.26
C VAL A 223 -54.17 24.44 65.59
N LYS A 224 -52.93 24.04 65.89
CA LYS A 224 -52.55 23.45 67.19
C LYS A 224 -52.49 24.46 68.34
N GLU A 225 -52.03 25.69 68.11
CA GLU A 225 -51.96 26.73 69.15
C GLU A 225 -53.33 27.30 69.56
N ASN A 226 -54.34 27.21 68.68
CA ASN A 226 -55.71 27.64 68.96
C ASN A 226 -56.62 26.51 69.49
N HIS A 227 -56.04 25.37 69.90
CA HIS A 227 -56.78 24.25 70.48
C HIS A 227 -56.59 24.20 72.00
N ASP A 228 -57.66 24.40 72.74
CA ASP A 228 -57.74 24.22 74.20
C ASP A 228 -57.50 22.73 74.55
N PRO A 229 -56.66 22.35 75.53
CA PRO A 229 -56.41 20.94 75.85
C PRO A 229 -57.62 20.21 76.47
N ASP A 230 -58.63 20.94 76.93
CA ASP A 230 -59.77 20.38 77.66
C ASP A 230 -61.07 20.49 76.85
N MET A 231 -61.21 19.66 75.83
CA MET A 231 -62.53 19.26 75.34
C MET A 231 -62.52 17.81 74.84
N PHE A 232 -62.35 16.89 75.79
CA PHE A 232 -62.92 15.56 75.65
C PHE A 232 -64.44 15.71 75.68
N ASP A 233 -65.10 15.71 74.53
CA ASP A 233 -66.50 15.30 74.45
C ASP A 233 -66.62 13.96 73.73
N ASN A 234 -67.15 13.04 74.52
CA ASN A 234 -67.29 11.63 74.28
C ASN A 234 -68.68 11.41 73.70
N SER A 235 -68.91 11.82 72.46
CA SER A 235 -70.15 11.49 71.76
C SER A 235 -69.96 11.59 70.25
N HIS A 236 -69.43 10.52 69.68
CA HIS A 236 -69.91 9.81 68.49
C HIS A 236 -68.76 8.90 68.02
N CYS A 237 -68.80 7.67 68.53
CA CYS A 237 -68.01 6.57 68.00
C CYS A 237 -68.57 6.21 66.62
N TYR A 238 -68.15 6.92 65.58
CA TYR A 238 -68.16 6.38 64.22
C TYR A 238 -66.76 5.84 63.95
N SER A 239 -66.68 4.52 63.99
CA SER A 239 -65.61 3.66 63.51
C SER A 239 -64.73 4.35 62.44
N TRP A 240 -63.47 4.58 62.78
CA TRP A 240 -62.39 4.79 61.83
C TRP A 240 -62.28 3.56 60.93
N ARG A 241 -62.93 3.61 59.77
CA ARG A 241 -62.45 2.85 58.61
C ARG A 241 -61.51 3.81 57.89
N ILE A 242 -60.22 3.58 58.05
CA ILE A 242 -59.19 4.18 57.21
C ILE A 242 -59.56 3.83 55.76
N CYS A 243 -60.19 4.75 55.04
CA CYS A 243 -60.18 4.73 53.59
C CYS A 243 -58.80 5.22 53.17
N ASP A 244 -57.93 4.25 52.89
CA ASP A 244 -56.65 4.41 52.22
C ASP A 244 -56.91 4.76 50.75
N GLU A 245 -57.50 5.93 50.51
CA GLU A 245 -57.87 6.42 49.17
C GLU A 245 -57.44 7.87 49.00
N PHE A 246 -56.23 8.18 49.46
CA PHE A 246 -55.43 9.33 49.03
C PHE A 246 -53.95 8.95 49.00
N SER A 247 -53.58 8.04 48.11
CA SER A 247 -52.18 7.80 47.71
C SER A 247 -52.06 7.74 46.18
N SER A 248 -52.50 8.80 45.50
CA SER A 248 -52.24 8.98 44.07
C SER A 248 -51.40 10.22 43.74
N GLN A 249 -50.78 10.89 44.72
CA GLN A 249 -49.97 12.08 44.42
C GLN A 249 -48.87 12.43 45.43
N ALA A 250 -48.21 11.41 45.99
CA ALA A 250 -46.92 11.61 46.66
C ALA A 250 -45.99 10.44 46.27
N PRO A 251 -44.82 10.69 45.64
CA PRO A 251 -43.83 9.65 45.45
C PRO A 251 -43.19 9.32 46.80
N LEU A 252 -43.71 8.29 47.46
CA LEU A 252 -42.99 7.57 48.51
C LEU A 252 -41.72 6.97 47.91
N ILE A 253 -40.56 7.51 48.29
CA ILE A 253 -39.26 6.86 48.08
C ILE A 253 -39.26 5.58 48.91
N TYR A 254 -39.63 4.45 48.29
CA TYR A 254 -39.36 3.13 48.84
C TYR A 254 -37.96 2.70 48.41
N LEU A 255 -37.01 2.68 49.34
CA LEU A 255 -35.83 1.82 49.23
C LEU A 255 -36.29 0.38 49.39
N ARG A 256 -36.53 -0.30 48.27
CA ARG A 256 -36.69 -1.75 48.24
C ARG A 256 -35.35 -2.39 47.90
N GLU A 257 -34.66 -2.90 48.91
CA GLU A 257 -33.64 -3.92 48.70
C GLU A 257 -34.33 -5.16 48.13
N ASN A 258 -34.15 -5.43 46.84
CA ASN A 258 -34.39 -6.75 46.27
C ASN A 258 -33.05 -7.38 45.95
N LYS A 259 -32.76 -8.48 46.66
CA LYS A 259 -31.76 -9.48 46.31
C LYS A 259 -32.15 -10.13 44.98
N CYS A 260 -31.82 -9.49 43.87
CA CYS A 260 -31.59 -10.12 42.57
C CYS A 260 -31.02 -9.05 41.64
N ASN A 261 -29.79 -9.28 41.16
CA ASN A 261 -29.04 -8.38 40.28
C ASN A 261 -29.76 -8.15 38.93
N GLN A 262 -30.62 -7.13 38.86
CA GLN A 262 -31.11 -6.57 37.60
C GLN A 262 -31.42 -5.08 37.79
N THR A 263 -30.50 -4.23 37.33
CA THR A 263 -30.69 -2.78 37.26
C THR A 263 -31.59 -2.45 36.07
N MET A 264 -32.88 -2.21 36.31
CA MET A 264 -33.76 -1.59 35.32
C MET A 264 -33.75 -0.08 35.49
N VAL A 265 -33.22 0.61 34.49
CA VAL A 265 -33.37 2.05 34.28
C VAL A 265 -34.65 2.25 33.49
N THR A 266 -35.66 2.90 34.08
CA THR A 266 -36.84 3.38 33.34
C THR A 266 -36.63 4.85 32.99
N ILE A 267 -36.32 5.11 31.72
CA ILE A 267 -36.42 6.44 31.09
C ILE A 267 -37.82 6.53 30.50
N ALA A 268 -38.60 7.53 30.90
CA ALA A 268 -39.83 7.92 30.21
C ALA A 268 -39.58 9.27 29.52
N GLY A 269 -39.53 9.28 28.20
CA GLY A 269 -39.40 10.49 27.38
C GLY A 269 -38.78 10.16 26.03
N GLY A 270 -39.59 10.22 24.96
CA GLY A 270 -39.29 9.67 23.64
C GLY A 270 -38.23 10.38 22.80
N TYR A 271 -38.17 9.91 21.55
CA TYR A 271 -37.32 10.26 20.40
C TYR A 271 -36.15 9.29 20.11
N PHE A 272 -36.22 8.73 18.89
CA PHE A 272 -35.29 7.82 18.25
C PHE A 272 -33.83 8.29 18.30
N ALA A 273 -32.90 7.36 18.60
CA ALA A 273 -31.67 7.18 17.82
C ALA A 273 -30.97 5.86 18.22
N ASN A 274 -30.62 5.07 17.20
CA ASN A 274 -29.67 3.97 17.30
C ASN A 274 -28.32 4.46 17.84
N THR A 275 -27.77 3.80 18.85
CA THR A 275 -26.33 3.53 18.93
C THR A 275 -26.03 2.45 19.97
N ALA A 276 -25.46 1.35 19.49
CA ALA A 276 -24.81 0.35 20.30
C ALA A 276 -23.55 0.94 20.97
N TYR A 277 -23.20 0.51 22.19
CA TYR A 277 -21.84 0.08 22.53
C TYR A 277 -21.80 -0.70 23.87
N HIS A 278 -20.95 -1.72 23.84
CA HIS A 278 -20.57 -2.77 24.79
C HIS A 278 -20.43 -2.42 26.28
N SER A 279 -20.76 -3.38 27.16
CA SER A 279 -19.80 -4.37 27.69
C SER A 279 -20.38 -5.14 28.88
N CYS A 280 -20.61 -6.45 28.74
CA CYS A 280 -20.55 -7.33 29.90
C CYS A 280 -20.16 -8.75 29.43
N GLY A 281 -18.95 -9.16 29.81
CA GLY A 281 -18.45 -10.49 29.55
C GLY A 281 -19.11 -11.47 30.50
N VAL A 282 -19.93 -12.37 29.96
CA VAL A 282 -20.23 -13.69 30.55
C VAL A 282 -20.35 -14.68 29.39
N PRO A 283 -19.70 -15.86 29.44
CA PRO A 283 -19.67 -16.81 28.32
C PRO A 283 -20.98 -17.59 28.24
N GLY A 284 -21.53 -17.79 27.03
CA GLY A 284 -22.48 -18.88 26.79
C GLY A 284 -23.82 -18.57 26.10
N ILE A 285 -24.04 -17.38 25.52
CA ILE A 285 -25.29 -17.10 24.81
C ILE A 285 -25.00 -16.72 23.35
N ARG A 286 -25.55 -17.52 22.42
CA ARG A 286 -25.41 -17.37 20.96
C ARG A 286 -26.64 -16.61 20.44
N CYS A 287 -26.47 -15.40 19.91
CA CYS A 287 -27.57 -14.64 19.30
C CYS A 287 -27.61 -14.88 17.78
N THR A 288 -28.76 -15.31 17.26
CA THR A 288 -29.06 -15.35 15.81
C THR A 288 -29.69 -14.03 15.38
N TYR A 289 -29.24 -13.49 14.25
CA TYR A 289 -29.77 -12.27 13.63
C TYR A 289 -30.98 -12.59 12.73
N GLU A 290 -32.03 -11.79 12.84
CA GLU A 290 -33.12 -11.75 11.86
C GLU A 290 -33.29 -10.29 11.39
N SER A 291 -33.10 -10.07 10.09
CA SER A 291 -33.13 -8.77 9.43
C SER A 291 -34.56 -8.39 9.03
N VAL A 292 -35.04 -7.24 9.50
CA VAL A 292 -36.36 -6.69 9.11
C VAL A 292 -36.15 -5.46 8.20
N PRO A 293 -36.85 -5.34 7.06
CA PRO A 293 -36.64 -4.27 6.08
C PRO A 293 -37.31 -2.95 6.49
N LEU A 294 -36.74 -1.84 6.02
CA LEU A 294 -37.25 -0.47 6.20
C LEU A 294 -38.52 -0.21 5.38
N PRO A 295 -39.47 0.61 5.89
CA PRO A 295 -40.68 0.94 5.15
C PRO A 295 -40.41 2.02 4.09
N THR A 296 -41.08 1.87 2.94
CA THR A 296 -41.16 2.84 1.82
C THR A 296 -41.87 4.13 2.19
#